data_AF-A0A416MEA2-F1
#
_entry.id   AF-A0A416MEA2-F1
#
_cell.length_a   1.000
_cell.length_b   1.000
_cell.length_c   1.000
_cell.angle_alpha   90.00
_cell.angle_beta   90.00
_cell.angle_gamma   90.00
#
_symmetry.space_group_name_H-M   'P 1'
#
loop_
_entity.id
_entity.type
_entity.pdbx_description
1 polymer ?
#
loop_
_entity_poly.entity_id
_entity_poly.type
_entity_poly.pdbx_seq_one_letter_code
_entity_poly.pdbx_strand_id
1 'polypeptide(L)' 'VHVSKGRPTPNATKIWLTRTGGCIVASNGSQIASKELNELMEFISAQFFLICARWKQFFVTNTIKFYC' A
#
# COMPACT_ATOMS: atom_id res chain seq x y z
N VAL A 1 0.59 -0.53 -2.82
CA VAL A 1 0.85 -1.64 -1.88
C VAL A 1 -0.10 -2.79 -2.19
N HIS A 2 0.46 -3.98 -2.42
CA HIS A 2 -0.31 -5.21 -2.62
C HIS A 2 -0.41 -5.96 -1.29
N VAL A 3 -1.61 -6.38 -0.90
CA VAL A 3 -1.89 -7.02 0.38
C VAL A 3 -2.56 -8.37 0.11
N SER A 4 -1.93 -9.45 0.57
CA SER A 4 -2.40 -10.82 0.41
C SER A 4 -2.06 -11.67 1.63
N LYS A 5 -2.94 -12.59 2.03
CA LYS A 5 -2.65 -13.57 3.08
C LYS A 5 -1.83 -14.73 2.51
N GLY A 6 -0.64 -14.97 3.06
CA GLY A 6 0.24 -16.05 2.63
C GLY A 6 0.93 -15.76 1.29
N ARG A 7 0.36 -16.25 0.18
CA ARG A 7 0.95 -16.09 -1.15
C ARG A 7 0.31 -14.90 -1.89
N PRO A 8 1.08 -14.16 -2.72
CA PRO A 8 0.53 -13.15 -3.61
C PRO A 8 -0.53 -13.75 -4.55
N THR A 9 -1.67 -13.08 -4.69
CA THR A 9 -2.77 -13.52 -5.57
C THR A 9 -3.19 -12.39 -6.51
N PRO A 10 -3.57 -12.66 -7.77
CA PRO A 10 -3.87 -11.60 -8.75
C PRO A 10 -4.96 -10.60 -8.28
N ASN A 11 -5.99 -11.11 -7.62
CA ASN A 11 -7.14 -10.34 -7.13
C ASN A 11 -7.00 -9.91 -5.66
N ALA A 12 -5.79 -9.89 -5.10
CA ALA A 12 -5.62 -9.45 -3.74
C ALA A 12 -5.90 -7.95 -3.55
N THR A 13 -6.10 -7.57 -2.29
CA THR A 13 -6.36 -6.18 -1.88
C THR A 13 -5.21 -5.26 -2.27
N LYS A 14 -5.57 -4.07 -2.77
CA LYS A 14 -4.63 -3.05 -3.26
C LYS A 14 -4.91 -1.75 -2.52
N ILE A 15 -3.84 -1.13 -2.04
CA ILE A 15 -3.87 0.15 -1.34
C ILE A 15 -2.91 1.10 -2.05
N TRP A 16 -3.38 2.29 -2.41
CA TRP A 16 -2.56 3.34 -3.03
C TRP A 16 -1.97 4.25 -1.97
N LEU A 17 -0.75 4.70 -2.21
CA LEU A 17 -0.13 5.77 -1.45
C LEU A 17 -0.49 7.11 -2.09
N THR A 18 -0.83 8.11 -1.27
CA THR A 18 -1.13 9.46 -1.73
C THR A 18 0.10 10.36 -1.60
N ARG A 19 0.19 11.44 -2.39
CA ARG A 19 1.32 12.38 -2.29
C ARG A 19 1.42 13.06 -0.93
N THR A 20 0.31 13.18 -0.20
CA THR A 20 0.22 13.82 1.12
C THR A 20 0.76 12.97 2.27
N GLY A 21 1.26 11.75 2.00
CA GLY A 21 1.80 10.86 3.05
C GLY A 21 0.80 9.85 3.61
N GLY A 22 -0.41 9.79 3.06
CA GLY A 22 -1.46 8.86 3.46
C GLY A 22 -1.61 7.69 2.50
N CYS A 23 -2.68 6.91 2.70
CA CYS A 23 -3.06 5.85 1.78
C CYS A 23 -4.59 5.74 1.64
N ILE A 24 -5.03 5.17 0.53
CA ILE A 24 -6.44 4.89 0.25
C ILE A 24 -6.61 3.50 -0.34
N VAL A 25 -7.77 2.87 -0.09
CA VAL A 25 -8.10 1.56 -0.65
C VAL A 25 -8.39 1.72 -2.14
N ALA A 26 -7.64 1.01 -2.98
CA ALA A 26 -7.90 0.94 -4.42
C ALA A 26 -8.90 -0.16 -4.75
N SER A 27 -8.77 -1.32 -4.10
CA SER A 27 -9.67 -2.46 -4.26
C SER A 27 -9.53 -3.41 -3.06
N ASN A 28 -10.64 -3.89 -2.49
CA ASN A 28 -10.62 -4.91 -1.44
C ASN A 28 -10.96 -6.31 -1.99
N GLY A 29 -10.17 -6.79 -2.96
CA GLY A 29 -10.45 -8.07 -3.63
C GLY A 29 -10.25 -9.31 -2.74
N SER A 30 -9.50 -9.19 -1.63
CA SER A 30 -9.37 -10.25 -0.62
C SER A 30 -10.52 -10.28 0.39
N GLN A 31 -11.51 -9.39 0.28
CA GLN A 31 -12.65 -9.30 1.20
C GLN A 31 -12.19 -9.16 2.67
N ILE A 32 -11.15 -8.36 2.91
CA ILE A 32 -10.65 -8.08 4.26
C ILE A 32 -11.72 -7.31 5.01
N ALA A 33 -12.02 -7.71 6.25
CA ALA A 33 -12.99 -7.02 7.09
C ALA A 33 -12.57 -5.57 7.33
N SER A 34 -13.52 -4.63 7.34
CA SER A 34 -13.21 -3.19 7.41
C SER A 34 -12.34 -2.80 8.61
N LYS A 35 -12.52 -3.44 9.77
CA LYS A 35 -11.69 -3.21 10.96
C LYS A 35 -10.22 -3.55 10.71
N GLU A 36 -9.95 -4.75 10.22
CA GLU A 36 -8.61 -5.22 9.89
C GLU A 36 -8.00 -4.40 8.75
N LEU A 37 -8.80 -4.03 7.75
CA LEU A 37 -8.36 -3.19 6.64
C LEU A 37 -7.93 -1.80 7.12
N ASN A 38 -8.67 -1.19 8.05
CA ASN A 38 -8.32 0.10 8.64
C ASN A 38 -7.02 0.02 9.45
N GLU A 39 -6.85 -1.01 10.27
CA GLU A 39 -5.60 -1.25 11.00
C GLU A 39 -4.41 -1.37 10.02
N LEU A 40 -4.57 -2.14 8.94
CA LEU A 40 -3.55 -2.26 7.89
C LEU A 40 -3.24 -0.91 7.22
N MET A 41 -4.24 -0.07 6.96
CA MET A 41 -4.05 1.26 6.40
C MET A 41 -3.30 2.20 7.35
N GLU A 42 -3.55 2.12 8.65
CA GLU A 42 -2.79 2.87 9.66
C GLU A 42 -1.32 2.46 9.65
N PHE A 43 -1.02 1.16 9.65
CA PHE A 43 0.35 0.67 9.56
C PHE A 43 1.05 1.11 8.28
N ILE A 44 0.37 1.01 7.13
CA ILE A 44 0.92 1.44 5.84
C ILE A 44 1.22 2.95 5.84
N SER A 45 0.32 3.75 6.38
CA SER A 45 0.50 5.21 6.46
C SER A 45 1.63 5.59 7.40
N ALA A 46 1.73 4.96 8.57
CA ALA A 46 2.82 5.18 9.51
C ALA A 46 4.20 4.82 8.92
N GLN A 47 4.24 3.84 8.02
CA GLN A 47 5.46 3.38 7.35
C GLN A 47 5.66 4.01 5.96
N PHE A 48 4.93 5.07 5.61
CA PHE A 48 4.94 5.70 4.29
C PHE A 48 6.36 5.98 3.76
N PHE A 49 7.21 6.63 4.57
CA PHE A 49 8.57 6.98 4.18
C PHE A 49 9.45 5.76 3.95
N LEU A 50 9.31 4.71 4.77
CA LEU A 50 10.04 3.46 4.62
C LEU A 50 9.65 2.76 3.31
N ILE A 51 8.35 2.68 3.01
CA ILE A 51 7.85 2.06 1.77
C ILE A 51 8.38 2.82 0.55
N CYS A 52 8.34 4.16 0.59
CA CYS A 52 8.88 4.99 -0.47
C CYS A 52 10.39 4.78 -0.65
N ALA A 53 11.16 4.74 0.43
CA ALA A 53 12.60 4.50 0.37
C ALA A 53 12.92 3.13 -0.25
N ARG A 54 12.21 2.08 0.15
CA ARG A 54 12.37 0.72 -0.40
C ARG A 54 12.01 0.67 -1.88
N TRP A 55 10.95 1.36 -2.30
CA TRP A 55 10.58 1.46 -3.72
C TRP A 55 11.69 2.12 -4.54
N LYS A 56 12.19 3.27 -4.08
CA LYS A 56 13.30 3.99 -4.73
C LYS A 56 14.55 3.12 -4.86
N GLN A 57 14.89 2.41 -3.78
CA GLN A 57 16.04 1.50 -3.77
C GLN A 57 15.87 0.34 -4.77
N PHE A 58 14.70 -0.30 -4.78
CA PHE A 58 14.45 -1.46 -5.63
C PHE A 58 14.43 -1.11 -7.12
N PHE A 59 13.76 -0.01 -7.48
CA PHE A 59 13.65 0.45 -8.87
C PHE A 59 14.76 1.41 -9.30
N VAL A 60 15.74 1.68 -8.41
CA VAL A 60 16.87 2.59 -8.65
C VAL A 60 16.39 3.94 -9.22
N THR A 61 15.40 4.54 -8.57
CA THR A 61 14.78 5.79 -8.98
C THR A 61 14.68 6.78 -7.82
N ASN A 62 14.80 8.07 -8.11
CA ASN A 62 14.62 9.13 -7.12
C ASN A 62 13.16 9.62 -7.02
N THR A 63 12.32 9.26 -7.99
CA THR A 63 10.95 9.75 -8.12
C THR A 63 9.94 8.62 -7.98
N ILE A 64 8.84 8.93 -7.29
CA ILE A 64 7.68 8.05 -7.17
C ILE A 64 6.48 8.81 -7.71
N LYS A 65 5.69 8.17 -8.58
CA LYS A 65 4.38 8.69 -8.98
C LYS A 65 3.34 8.19 -7.99
N PHE A 66 2.69 9.13 -7.33
CA PHE A 66 1.63 8.86 -6.36
C PHE A 66 0.25 8.97 -7.01
N TYR A 67 -0.75 8.36 -6.38
CA TYR A 67 -2.14 8.59 -6.73
C TYR A 67 -2.57 9.96 -6.20
N CYS A 68 -2.95 10.85 -7.13
CA CYS A 68 -3.14 12.30 -6.99
C CYS A 68 -1.92 13.09 -6.50
#